data_AF-A0A0D0A9U6-F1
#
_entry.id   AF-A0A0D0A9U6-F1
#
_cell.length_a   1.000
_cell.length_b   1.000
_cell.length_c   1.000
_cell.angle_alpha   90.00
_cell.angle_beta   90.00
_cell.angle_gamma   90.00
#
_symmetry.space_group_name_H-M   'P 1'
#
loop_
_entity.id
_entity.type
_entity.pdbx_description
1 polymer ?
#
loop_
_entity_poly.entity_id
_entity_poly.type
_entity_poly.pdbx_seq_one_letter_code
_entity_poly.pdbx_strand_id
1 'polypeptide(L)'
;MVVFGLWVINKAGGLVYQRNFTDGLAQLTSNEYLVLAGTLHGIHAITSRLSPTGPSSGAQVIEGETFKLTILLTVTGTKFVLSTPLAETAAESILQRVYEIYSDTVMKNPFHTPEMPIRSEGFDSRIVGLLGSGQS
;
A
#
# COMPACT_ATOMS: atom_id res chain seq x y z
N MET A 1 11.41 -12.72 -5.96
CA MET A 1 10.84 -11.62 -5.14
C MET A 1 9.44 -12.06 -4.75
N VAL A 2 9.12 -12.04 -3.46
CA VAL A 2 7.81 -12.50 -2.97
C VAL A 2 7.09 -11.30 -2.36
N VAL A 3 5.92 -10.98 -2.92
CA VAL A 3 5.03 -9.95 -2.41
C VAL A 3 3.73 -10.64 -2.04
N PHE A 4 3.23 -10.40 -0.83
CA PHE A 4 1.98 -10.97 -0.36
C PHE A 4 0.80 -10.13 -0.83
N GLY A 5 0.88 -8.81 -0.67
CA GLY A 5 -0.20 -7.90 -1.05
C GLY A 5 0.21 -6.44 -1.15
N LEU A 6 -0.60 -5.67 -1.87
CA LEU A 6 -0.50 -4.22 -2.02
C LEU A 6 -1.82 -3.58 -1.64
N TRP A 7 -1.75 -2.53 -0.82
CA TRP A 7 -2.89 -1.69 -0.47
C TRP A 7 -2.60 -0.22 -0.76
N VAL A 8 -3.59 0.50 -1.28
CA VAL A 8 -3.55 1.95 -1.41
C VAL A 8 -4.64 2.54 -0.54
N ILE A 9 -4.24 3.40 0.38
CA ILE A 9 -5.11 4.05 1.34
C ILE A 9 -5.08 5.55 1.03
N ASN A 10 -6.25 6.14 0.82
CA ASN A 10 -6.38 7.54 0.45
C ASN A 10 -6.05 8.48 1.63
N LYS A 11 -6.13 9.79 1.40
CA LYS A 11 -5.80 10.79 2.41
C LYS A 11 -6.75 10.71 3.62
N ALA A 12 -8.01 10.35 3.40
CA ALA A 12 -9.02 10.18 4.44
C ALA A 12 -8.93 8.84 5.21
N GLY A 13 -8.00 7.95 4.86
CA GLY A 13 -7.86 6.63 5.51
C GLY A 13 -8.74 5.53 4.92
N GLY A 14 -9.43 5.81 3.80
CA GLY A 14 -10.21 4.82 3.07
C GLY A 14 -9.34 3.97 2.14
N LEU A 15 -9.64 2.68 2.07
CA LEU A 15 -9.02 1.78 1.11
C LEU A 15 -9.53 2.09 -0.30
N VAL A 16 -8.63 2.41 -1.22
CA VAL A 16 -8.97 2.68 -2.63
C VAL A 16 -8.43 1.62 -3.59
N TYR A 17 -7.52 0.77 -3.14
CA TYR A 17 -7.02 -0.36 -3.92
C TYR A 17 -6.52 -1.48 -3.00
N GLN A 18 -6.79 -2.72 -3.38
CA GLN A 18 -6.24 -3.91 -2.73
C GLN A 18 -5.97 -4.99 -3.76
N ARG A 19 -4.82 -5.64 -3.64
CA ARG A 19 -4.49 -6.82 -4.44
C ARG A 19 -3.58 -7.77 -3.68
N ASN A 20 -3.86 -9.06 -3.80
CA ASN A 20 -3.00 -10.14 -3.30
C ASN A 20 -2.16 -10.71 -4.46
N PHE A 21 -0.91 -11.09 -4.17
CA PHE A 21 0.04 -11.62 -5.16
C PHE A 21 0.66 -12.95 -4.72
N THR A 22 0.10 -13.61 -3.71
CA THR A 22 0.54 -14.95 -3.27
C THR A 22 -0.69 -15.77 -2.89
N ASP A 23 -0.72 -17.03 -3.34
CA ASP A 23 -1.77 -17.97 -3.00
C ASP A 23 -1.63 -18.48 -1.56
N GLY A 24 -2.74 -18.90 -0.95
CA GLY A 24 -2.75 -19.43 0.42
C GLY A 24 -2.81 -18.37 1.53
N LEU A 25 -2.85 -17.08 1.18
CA LEU A 25 -3.21 -16.03 2.14
C LEU A 25 -4.69 -16.16 2.53
N ALA A 26 -4.98 -16.00 3.83
CA ALA A 26 -6.35 -15.93 4.32
C ALA A 26 -7.08 -14.78 3.59
N GLN A 27 -8.19 -15.12 2.95
CA GLN A 27 -9.00 -14.13 2.23
C GLN A 27 -9.81 -13.34 3.24
N LEU A 28 -9.47 -12.07 3.40
CA LEU A 28 -10.28 -11.13 4.17
C LEU A 28 -11.48 -10.69 3.33
N THR A 29 -12.61 -10.48 3.98
CA THR A 29 -13.79 -9.85 3.38
C THR A 29 -13.49 -8.39 3.04
N SER A 30 -14.30 -7.81 2.16
CA SER A 30 -14.16 -6.38 1.80
C SER A 30 -14.23 -5.46 3.02
N ASN A 31 -15.09 -5.79 3.99
CA ASN A 31 -15.22 -4.99 5.22
C ASN A 31 -13.98 -5.10 6.11
N GLU A 32 -13.38 -6.28 6.23
CA GLU A 32 -12.14 -6.46 6.99
C GLU A 32 -10.98 -5.69 6.36
N TYR A 33 -10.88 -5.63 5.04
CA TYR A 33 -9.90 -4.79 4.37
C TYR A 33 -10.14 -3.28 4.60
N LEU A 34 -11.41 -2.84 4.66
CA LEU A 34 -11.74 -1.45 5.01
C LEU A 34 -11.32 -1.12 6.46
N VAL A 35 -11.59 -2.05 7.39
CA VAL A 35 -11.14 -1.91 8.79
C VAL A 35 -9.61 -1.86 8.85
N LEU A 36 -8.92 -2.78 8.17
CA LEU A 36 -7.45 -2.82 8.11
C LEU A 36 -6.86 -1.48 7.62
N ALA A 37 -7.43 -0.90 6.55
CA ALA A 37 -6.98 0.39 6.03
C ALA A 37 -7.16 1.53 7.06
N GLY A 38 -8.32 1.59 7.71
CA GLY A 38 -8.60 2.56 8.77
C GLY A 38 -7.66 2.40 9.98
N THR A 39 -7.38 1.16 10.39
CA THR A 39 -6.45 0.86 11.48
C THR A 39 -5.03 1.29 11.14
N LEU A 40 -4.52 0.95 9.94
CA LEU A 40 -3.20 1.38 9.49
C LEU A 40 -3.09 2.90 9.40
N HIS A 41 -4.15 3.57 8.92
CA HIS A 41 -4.23 5.02 8.89
C HIS A 41 -4.13 5.63 10.31
N GLY A 42 -4.87 5.06 11.26
CA GLY A 42 -4.83 5.48 12.67
C GLY A 42 -3.47 5.27 13.32
N ILE A 43 -2.86 4.09 13.13
CA ILE A 43 -1.51 3.78 13.64
C ILE A 43 -0.50 4.80 13.11
N HIS A 44 -0.53 5.07 11.80
CA HIS A 44 0.37 6.03 11.17
C HIS A 44 0.18 7.45 11.75
N ALA A 45 -1.07 7.88 11.97
CA ALA A 45 -1.37 9.18 12.57
C ALA A 45 -0.87 9.28 14.03
N ILE A 46 -1.08 8.24 14.84
CA ILE A 46 -0.64 8.22 16.25
C ILE A 46 0.89 8.26 16.33
N THR A 47 1.56 7.40 15.56
CA THR A 47 3.03 7.30 15.55
C THR A 47 3.73 8.57 15.05
N SER A 48 3.05 9.40 14.24
CA SER A 48 3.57 10.71 13.83
C SER A 48 3.70 11.70 15.01
N ARG A 49 2.92 11.48 16.08
CA ARG A 49 2.88 12.33 17.29
C ARG A 49 3.55 11.68 18.51
N LEU A 50 3.89 10.40 18.43
CA LEU A 50 4.40 9.63 19.56
C LEU A 50 5.91 9.80 19.78
N SER A 51 6.63 10.33 18.79
CA SER A 51 8.08 10.43 18.84
C SER A 51 8.57 11.32 19.99
N PRO A 52 9.40 10.80 20.91
CA PRO A 52 9.89 11.57 22.06
C PRO A 52 11.02 12.54 21.72
N THR A 53 11.63 12.41 20.52
CA THR A 53 12.85 13.14 20.12
C THR A 53 12.59 14.22 19.06
N GLY A 54 11.34 14.45 18.67
CA GLY A 54 10.98 15.46 17.66
C GLY A 54 9.90 15.00 16.69
N PRO A 55 9.63 15.78 15.62
CA PRO A 55 8.61 15.45 14.64
C PRO A 55 8.91 14.09 13.96
N SER A 56 7.88 13.28 13.78
CA SER A 56 7.95 11.95 13.15
C SER A 56 7.10 11.89 11.88
N SER A 57 7.55 11.09 10.91
CA SER A 57 6.85 10.83 9.65
C SER A 57 5.78 9.73 9.77
N GLY A 58 5.44 9.29 10.99
CA GLY A 58 4.51 8.19 11.23
C GLY A 58 5.14 6.81 10.99
N ALA A 59 4.31 5.77 11.09
CA ALA A 59 4.75 4.39 10.87
C ALA A 59 5.17 4.19 9.42
N GLN A 60 6.43 3.79 9.22
CA GLN A 60 7.02 3.45 7.92
C GLN A 60 7.16 1.94 7.73
N VAL A 61 7.38 1.20 8.82
CA VAL A 61 7.51 -0.26 8.82
C VAL A 61 6.76 -0.83 10.02
N ILE A 62 5.99 -1.88 9.79
CA ILE A 62 5.35 -2.71 10.84
C ILE A 62 5.76 -4.15 10.57
N GLU A 63 6.50 -4.74 11.51
CA GLU A 63 7.00 -6.11 11.40
C GLU A 63 6.23 -7.03 12.36
N GLY A 64 5.77 -8.16 11.83
CA GLY A 64 5.32 -9.32 12.61
C GLY A 64 6.38 -10.41 12.61
N GLU A 65 6.00 -11.62 13.04
CA GLU A 65 6.93 -12.76 13.09
C GLU A 65 7.30 -13.31 11.69
N THR A 66 6.39 -13.17 10.72
CA THR A 66 6.51 -13.82 9.40
C THR A 66 6.39 -12.85 8.23
N PHE A 67 5.92 -11.62 8.48
CA PHE A 67 5.66 -10.63 7.44
C PHE A 67 6.07 -9.24 7.89
N LYS A 68 6.29 -8.38 6.90
CA LYS A 68 6.61 -6.97 7.05
C LYS A 68 5.66 -6.15 6.21
N LEU A 69 5.11 -5.10 6.80
CA LEU A 69 4.37 -4.06 6.09
C LEU A 69 5.26 -2.83 5.94
N THR A 70 5.60 -2.47 4.72
CA THR A 70 6.30 -1.22 4.41
C THR A 70 5.29 -0.19 3.91
N ILE A 71 5.35 1.02 4.46
CA ILE A 71 4.39 2.11 4.24
C ILE A 71 5.12 3.30 3.61
N LEU A 72 4.71 3.67 2.40
CA LEU A 72 5.11 4.90 1.73
C LEU A 72 3.97 5.92 1.84
N LEU A 73 4.18 6.98 2.62
CA LEU A 73 3.32 8.17 2.62
C LEU A 73 3.79 9.16 1.57
N THR A 74 2.90 9.56 0.66
CA THR A 74 3.15 10.63 -0.31
C THR A 74 2.85 12.01 0.28
N VAL A 75 3.42 13.07 -0.31
CA VAL A 75 3.15 14.47 0.08
C VAL A 75 1.68 14.88 -0.11
N THR A 76 0.93 14.19 -0.98
CA THR A 76 -0.50 14.41 -1.18
C THR A 76 -1.37 13.71 -0.12
N GLY A 77 -0.78 12.86 0.73
CA GLY A 77 -1.44 12.18 1.84
C GLY A 77 -1.86 10.73 1.54
N THR A 78 -1.69 10.25 0.30
CA THR A 78 -1.97 8.86 -0.09
C THR A 78 -0.87 7.94 0.45
N LYS A 79 -1.27 6.79 0.99
CA LYS A 79 -0.37 5.77 1.55
C LYS A 79 -0.39 4.53 0.68
N PHE A 80 0.79 4.04 0.35
CA PHE A 80 0.99 2.77 -0.33
C PHE A 80 1.60 1.79 0.66
N VAL A 81 0.97 0.64 0.85
CA VAL A 81 1.38 -0.36 1.83
C VAL A 81 1.69 -1.67 1.12
N LEU A 82 2.93 -2.15 1.26
CA LEU A 82 3.37 -3.41 0.68
C LEU A 82 3.57 -4.43 1.79
N SER A 83 2.97 -5.61 1.62
CA SER A 83 3.17 -6.76 2.49
C SER A 83 4.17 -7.73 1.86
N THR A 84 5.25 -8.03 2.57
CA THR A 84 6.36 -8.88 2.09
C THR A 84 6.88 -9.80 3.20
N PRO A 85 7.72 -10.80 2.88
CA PRO A 85 8.52 -11.50 3.89
C PRO A 85 9.49 -10.54 4.61
N LEU A 86 9.94 -10.92 5.81
CA LEU A 86 10.87 -10.13 6.62
C LEU A 86 12.18 -9.79 5.88
N ALA A 87 12.71 -10.77 5.14
CA ALA A 87 13.99 -10.66 4.42
C ALA A 87 13.95 -9.74 3.18
N GLU A 88 12.77 -9.27 2.75
CA GLU A 88 12.65 -8.43 1.56
C GLU A 88 13.22 -7.03 1.82
N THR A 89 14.17 -6.59 1.00
CA THR A 89 14.86 -5.29 1.15
C THR A 89 14.45 -4.28 0.09
N ALA A 90 13.80 -4.71 -0.99
CA ALA A 90 13.41 -3.83 -2.10
C ALA A 90 12.04 -3.15 -1.92
N ALA A 91 11.37 -3.34 -0.77
CA ALA A 91 9.99 -2.87 -0.57
C ALA A 91 9.81 -1.36 -0.82
N GLU A 92 10.75 -0.53 -0.37
CA GLU A 92 10.68 0.93 -0.57
C GLU A 92 10.81 1.35 -2.04
N SER A 93 11.78 0.76 -2.77
CA SER A 93 11.99 1.07 -4.18
C SER A 93 10.84 0.56 -5.05
N ILE A 94 10.24 -0.57 -4.68
CA ILE A 94 9.01 -1.09 -5.28
C ILE A 94 7.85 -0.11 -5.06
N LEU A 95 7.66 0.37 -3.84
CA LEU A 95 6.60 1.34 -3.53
C LEU A 95 6.76 2.65 -4.30
N GLN A 96 7.99 3.12 -4.53
CA GLN A 96 8.23 4.28 -5.40
C GLN A 96 7.75 4.02 -6.85
N ARG A 97 8.09 2.85 -7.42
CA ARG A 97 7.60 2.47 -8.76
C ARG A 97 6.09 2.32 -8.82
N VAL A 98 5.46 1.79 -7.77
CA VAL A 98 4.00 1.72 -7.66
C VAL A 98 3.39 3.13 -7.67
N TYR A 99 4.00 4.08 -6.95
CA TYR A 99 3.56 5.48 -6.95
C TYR A 99 3.72 6.16 -8.31
N GLU A 100 4.79 5.89 -9.05
CA GLU A 100 4.96 6.37 -10.43
C GLU A 100 3.84 5.83 -11.34
N ILE A 101 3.57 4.52 -11.28
CA ILE A 101 2.49 3.88 -12.05
C ILE A 101 1.13 4.48 -11.68
N TYR A 102 0.85 4.70 -10.40
CA TYR A 102 -0.37 5.36 -9.92
C TYR A 102 -0.51 6.76 -10.51
N SER A 103 0.56 7.55 -10.47
CA SER A 103 0.58 8.91 -11.00
C SER A 103 0.30 8.94 -12.51
N ASP A 104 0.86 7.99 -13.26
CA ASP A 104 0.71 7.93 -14.72
C ASP A 104 -0.64 7.39 -15.19
N THR A 105 -1.23 6.44 -14.47
CA THR A 105 -2.39 5.69 -14.96
C THR A 105 -3.69 6.01 -14.24
N VAL A 106 -3.61 6.54 -13.02
CA VAL A 106 -4.77 6.89 -12.20
C VAL A 106 -4.96 8.40 -12.17
N MET A 107 -3.92 9.16 -11.82
CA MET A 107 -4.02 10.63 -11.70
C MET A 107 -4.15 11.36 -13.03
N LYS A 108 -3.67 10.77 -14.14
CA LYS A 108 -3.84 11.32 -15.49
C LYS A 108 -5.14 10.89 -16.17
N ASN A 109 -5.94 10.02 -15.55
CA ASN A 109 -7.21 9.58 -16.12
C ASN A 109 -8.31 10.62 -15.81
N PRO A 110 -8.88 11.32 -16.82
CA PRO A 110 -9.89 12.36 -16.60
C PRO A 110 -11.21 11.83 -16.00
N PHE A 111 -11.45 10.52 -16.07
CA PHE A 111 -12.63 9.88 -15.50
C PHE A 111 -12.43 9.37 -14.08
N HIS A 112 -11.21 9.45 -13.54
CA HIS A 112 -10.94 9.06 -12.17
C HIS A 112 -11.21 10.23 -11.22
N THR A 113 -12.12 10.03 -10.28
CA THR A 113 -12.31 10.96 -9.17
C THR A 113 -11.32 10.64 -8.05
N PRO A 114 -10.48 11.59 -7.61
CA PRO A 114 -9.56 11.39 -6.49
C PRO A 114 -10.29 10.88 -5.23
N GLU A 115 -9.56 10.16 -4.39
CA GLU A 115 -10.05 9.54 -3.15
C GLU A 115 -11.09 8.41 -3.32
N MET A 116 -11.54 8.11 -4.54
CA MET A 116 -12.44 7.00 -4.86
C MET A 116 -11.68 5.72 -5.22
N PRO A 117 -12.32 4.53 -5.15
CA PRO A 117 -11.69 3.27 -5.54
C PRO A 117 -11.08 3.31 -6.95
N ILE A 118 -9.86 2.78 -7.07
CA ILE A 118 -9.11 2.70 -8.32
C ILE A 118 -9.66 1.54 -9.15
N ARG A 119 -10.36 1.85 -10.24
CA ARG A 119 -10.93 0.88 -11.19
C ARG A 119 -10.29 1.02 -12.58
N SER A 120 -8.96 1.08 -12.62
CA SER A 120 -8.19 1.28 -13.84
C SER A 120 -7.51 -0.01 -14.26
N GLU A 121 -7.96 -0.61 -15.38
CA GLU A 121 -7.34 -1.82 -15.94
C GLU A 121 -5.86 -1.59 -16.28
N GLY A 122 -5.52 -0.39 -16.77
CA GLY A 122 -4.14 -0.01 -17.07
C GLY A 122 -3.25 0.05 -15.82
N PHE A 123 -3.80 0.52 -14.69
CA PHE A 123 -3.10 0.46 -13.40
C PHE A 123 -2.89 -0.99 -12.98
N ASP A 124 -3.96 -1.78 -12.98
CA ASP A 124 -3.92 -3.20 -12.58
C ASP A 124 -2.90 -4.01 -13.38
N SER A 125 -2.91 -3.89 -14.70
CA SER A 125 -2.00 -4.61 -15.58
C SER A 125 -0.53 -4.28 -15.29
N ARG A 126 -0.20 -2.99 -15.09
CA ARG A 126 1.17 -2.57 -14.76
C ARG A 126 1.61 -3.03 -13.37
N ILE A 127 0.71 -3.00 -12.39
CA ILE A 127 0.98 -3.50 -11.04
C ILE A 127 1.25 -5.01 -11.05
N VAL A 128 0.46 -5.78 -11.80
CA VAL A 128 0.71 -7.22 -11.99
C VAL A 128 2.04 -7.48 -12.68
N GLY A 129 2.36 -6.74 -13.75
CA GLY A 129 3.65 -6.87 -14.43
C GLY A 129 4.84 -6.57 -13.51
N LEU A 130 4.70 -5.57 -12.63
CA LEU A 130 5.73 -5.19 -11.68
C LEU A 130 5.91 -6.22 -10.55
N LEU A 131 4.81 -6.70 -9.95
CA LEU A 131 4.84 -7.47 -8.70
C LEU A 131 4.64 -8.99 -8.89
N GLY A 132 3.99 -9.40 -9.98
CA GLY A 132 3.65 -10.80 -10.28
C GLY A 132 4.77 -11.60 -10.96
N SER A 133 5.88 -10.96 -11.34
CA SER A 133 7.01 -11.59 -12.04
C SER A 133 7.86 -12.55 -11.19
N GLY A 134 7.48 -12.79 -9.92
CA GLY A 134 8.20 -13.66 -8.99
C GLY A 134 7.64 -15.07 -8.78
N GLN A 135 6.59 -15.48 -9.51
CA GLN A 135 5.89 -16.76 -9.35
C GLN A 135 6.11 -17.79 -10.49
N SER A 136 7.25 -17.75 -11.19
CA SER A 136 7.62 -18.79 -12.16
C SER A 136 8.50 -19.86 -11.55
#